data_AF-L0HKM5-F1
#
_entry.id   AF-L0HKM5-F1
#
_cell.length_a   1.000
_cell.length_b   1.000
_cell.length_c   1.000
_cell.angle_alpha   90.00
_cell.angle_beta   90.00
_cell.angle_gamma   90.00
#
_symmetry.space_group_name_H-M   'P 1'
#
loop_
_entity.id
_entity.type
_entity.pdbx_description
1 polymer ?
#
loop_
_entity_poly.entity_id
_entity_poly.type
_entity_poly.pdbx_seq_one_letter_code
_entity_poly.pdbx_strand_id
1 'polypeptide(L)'
;MGYVLVLPEFGLVADPVIGVVTSAGESLAPVIEKVAVLEATSDDLVNMLSGEGNLLASFPNRESGLAIGGTITSFWYGLAVGLLIAGIIAFQMIKVV
;
A
#
# COMPACT_ATOMS: atom_id res chain seq x y z
N MET A 1 11.24 2.97 27.43
CA MET A 1 11.89 3.55 28.62
C MET A 1 10.87 4.42 29.32
N GLY A 2 10.48 4.07 30.54
CA GLY A 2 9.43 4.76 31.29
C GLY A 2 10.00 5.89 32.12
N TYR A 3 9.27 6.99 32.20
CA TYR A 3 9.63 8.16 32.98
C TYR A 3 8.51 8.50 33.96
N VAL A 4 8.84 9.08 35.11
CA VAL A 4 7.84 9.42 36.14
C VAL A 4 7.49 10.89 36.01
N LEU A 5 6.20 11.18 35.79
CA LEU A 5 5.66 12.54 35.73
C LEU A 5 5.70 13.14 37.14
N VAL A 6 6.47 14.21 37.33
CA VAL A 6 6.57 14.90 38.64
C VAL A 6 5.66 16.12 38.63
N LEU A 7 5.89 17.08 37.72
CA LEU A 7 5.05 18.27 37.53
C LEU A 7 4.69 18.41 36.03
N PRO A 8 3.50 17.95 35.61
CA PRO A 8 3.07 17.98 34.21
C PRO A 8 2.96 19.41 33.63
N GLU A 9 2.61 20.39 34.46
CA GLU A 9 2.37 21.79 34.05
C GLU A 9 3.64 22.52 33.58
N PHE A 10 4.82 22.06 34.02
CA PHE A 10 6.12 22.60 33.63
C PHE A 10 6.90 21.63 32.72
N GLY A 11 6.28 20.53 32.28
CA GLY A 11 6.93 19.50 31.45
C GLY A 11 8.10 18.78 32.14
N LEU A 12 8.12 18.77 33.48
CA LEU A 12 9.21 18.20 34.27
C LEU A 12 8.98 16.72 34.53
N VAL A 13 9.99 15.94 34.19
CA VAL A 13 9.98 14.49 34.22
C VAL A 13 11.23 13.99 34.95
N ALA A 14 11.05 13.01 35.84
CA ALA A 14 12.15 12.37 36.55
C ALA A 14 12.58 11.09 35.85
N ASP A 15 13.89 10.94 35.64
CA ASP A 15 14.51 9.68 35.26
C ASP A 15 14.67 8.79 36.52
N PRO A 16 13.97 7.65 36.62
CA PRO A 16 14.02 6.81 37.81
C PRO A 16 15.36 6.06 37.99
N VAL A 17 16.25 6.08 36.99
CA VAL A 17 17.56 5.41 37.06
C VAL A 17 18.64 6.33 37.62
N ILE A 18 18.58 7.62 37.29
CA ILE A 18 19.63 8.61 37.63
C ILE A 18 19.16 9.58 38.74
N GLY A 19 17.85 9.65 39.03
CA GLY A 19 17.31 10.46 40.13
C GLY A 19 17.34 11.97 39.85
N VAL A 20 17.46 12.36 38.58
CA VAL A 20 17.52 13.76 38.14
C VAL A 20 16.19 14.16 37.51
N VAL A 21 15.72 15.37 37.84
CA VAL A 21 14.55 15.99 37.23
C VAL A 21 15.00 16.80 36.02
N THR A 22 14.49 16.48 34.84
CA THR A 22 14.77 17.18 33.58
C THR A 22 13.47 17.56 32.86
N SER A 23 13.52 18.50 31.92
CA SER A 23 12.41 18.70 30.99
C SER A 23 12.25 17.48 30.09
N ALA A 24 11.03 16.97 29.92
CA ALA A 24 10.76 15.94 28.92
C ALA A 24 11.16 16.47 27.54
N GLY A 25 12.07 15.75 26.86
CA GLY A 25 12.24 15.94 25.42
C GLY A 25 10.89 15.67 24.74
N GLU A 26 10.60 16.41 23.67
CA GLU A 26 9.38 16.19 22.88
C GLU A 26 9.28 14.71 22.48
N SER A 27 8.15 14.09 22.79
CA SER A 27 7.97 12.67 22.48
C SER A 27 7.97 12.49 20.97
N LEU A 28 8.94 11.74 20.46
CA LEU A 28 9.01 11.34 19.05
C LEU A 28 8.09 10.14 18.74
N ALA A 29 7.38 9.59 19.73
CA ALA A 29 6.42 8.51 19.54
C ALA A 29 5.39 8.77 18.42
N PRO A 30 4.73 9.95 18.34
CA PRO A 30 3.86 10.27 17.20
C PRO A 30 4.58 10.28 15.85
N VAL A 31 5.84 10.71 15.80
CA VAL A 31 6.63 10.70 14.56
C VAL A 31 6.94 9.27 14.13
N ILE A 32 7.33 8.41 15.08
CA ILE A 32 7.60 6.99 14.83
C ILE A 32 6.34 6.28 14.33
N GLU A 33 5.17 6.59 14.87
CA GLU A 33 3.88 6.05 14.39
C GLU A 33 3.60 6.47 12.95
N LYS A 34 3.85 7.73 12.59
CA LYS A 34 3.69 8.19 11.19
C LYS A 34 4.69 7.55 10.24
N VAL A 35 5.91 7.28 10.69
CA VAL A 35 6.92 6.57 9.89
C VAL A 35 6.50 5.12 9.64
N ALA A 36 5.93 4.43 10.64
CA ALA A 36 5.42 3.08 10.46
C ALA A 36 4.27 2.99 9.43
N VAL A 37 3.38 3.98 9.41
CA VAL A 37 2.32 4.08 8.39
C VAL A 37 2.90 4.34 6.99
N LEU A 38 3.93 5.18 6.90
CA LEU A 38 4.61 5.48 5.64
C LEU A 38 5.32 4.25 5.07
N GLU A 39 5.96 3.47 5.93
CA GLU A 39 6.62 2.21 5.56
C GLU A 39 5.59 1.22 5.00
N ALA A 40 4.49 1.00 5.72
CA ALA A 40 3.40 0.12 5.26
C ALA A 40 2.80 0.57 3.91
N THR A 41 2.60 1.88 3.72
CA THR A 41 2.07 2.41 2.45
C THR A 41 3.08 2.25 1.31
N SER A 42 4.38 2.37 1.59
CA SER A 42 5.43 2.21 0.59
C SER A 42 5.58 0.76 0.15
N ASP A 43 5.46 -0.18 1.09
CA ASP A 43 5.44 -1.61 0.78
C ASP A 43 4.22 -1.99 -0.08
N ASP A 44 3.06 -1.42 0.20
CA ASP A 44 1.86 -1.59 -0.63
C ASP A 44 2.08 -1.07 -2.07
N LEU A 45 2.80 0.04 -2.23
CA LEU A 45 3.10 0.58 -3.56
C LEU A 45 4.03 -0.34 -4.35
N VAL A 46 5.06 -0.91 -3.72
CA VAL A 46 5.96 -1.85 -4.41
C VAL A 46 5.23 -3.15 -4.73
N ASN A 47 4.38 -3.62 -3.81
CA ASN A 47 3.62 -4.86 -3.97
C ASN A 47 2.36 -4.70 -4.84
N MET A 48 2.01 -3.50 -5.31
CA MET A 48 0.84 -3.31 -6.19
C MET A 48 0.92 -4.12 -7.50
N LEU A 49 2.14 -4.46 -7.93
CA LEU A 49 2.39 -5.21 -9.16
C LEU A 49 2.17 -6.72 -9.00
N SER A 50 2.22 -7.27 -7.78
CA SER A 50 1.96 -8.70 -7.55
C SER A 50 0.48 -9.04 -7.81
N GLY A 51 -0.43 -8.06 -7.71
CA GLY A 51 -1.87 -8.28 -7.82
C GLY A 51 -2.48 -9.09 -6.68
N GLU A 52 -1.66 -9.51 -5.71
CA GLU A 52 -2.02 -10.24 -4.50
C GLU A 52 -1.52 -9.45 -3.29
N GLY A 53 -2.45 -8.90 -2.52
CA GLY A 53 -2.13 -8.18 -1.29
C GLY A 53 -3.35 -7.46 -0.73
N ASN A 54 -3.57 -7.60 0.57
CA ASN A 54 -4.45 -6.71 1.31
C ASN A 54 -3.74 -5.37 1.46
N LEU A 55 -3.77 -4.56 0.40
CA LEU A 55 -3.26 -3.19 0.42
C LEU A 55 -3.95 -2.50 1.60
N LEU A 56 -3.21 -2.16 2.64
CA LEU A 56 -3.72 -1.60 3.90
C LEU A 56 -4.47 -0.27 3.66
N ALA A 57 -4.18 0.41 2.56
CA ALA A 57 -4.88 1.61 2.09
C ALA A 57 -6.14 1.35 1.24
N SER A 58 -6.45 0.09 0.90
CA SER A 58 -7.65 -0.27 0.14
C SER A 58 -8.85 -0.42 1.06
N PHE A 59 -10.01 0.07 0.61
CA PHE A 59 -11.28 -0.12 1.33
C PHE A 59 -11.53 -1.63 1.58
N PRO A 60 -12.07 -1.99 2.77
CA PRO A 60 -12.39 -3.38 3.09
C PRO A 60 -13.26 -4.02 1.98
N ASN A 61 -12.97 -5.29 1.64
CA ASN A 61 -13.54 -6.04 0.49
C ASN A 61 -13.05 -5.64 -0.92
N ARG A 62 -11.87 -5.02 -1.08
CA ARG A 62 -11.27 -4.70 -2.41
C ARG A 62 -10.01 -5.49 -2.77
N GLU A 63 -9.68 -6.51 -1.99
CA GLU A 63 -8.44 -7.30 -2.06
C GLU A 63 -8.16 -7.95 -3.44
N SER A 64 -9.21 -8.25 -4.22
CA SER A 64 -9.07 -8.85 -5.57
C SER A 64 -9.44 -7.90 -6.71
N GLY A 65 -9.67 -6.61 -6.44
CA GLY A 65 -10.12 -5.65 -7.45
C GLY A 65 -9.14 -5.51 -8.62
N LEU A 66 -7.84 -5.53 -8.33
CA LEU A 66 -6.78 -5.44 -9.34
C LEU A 66 -6.72 -6.70 -10.21
N ALA A 67 -6.79 -7.89 -9.62
CA ALA A 67 -6.81 -9.15 -10.35
C ALA A 67 -8.03 -9.26 -11.29
N ILE A 68 -9.21 -8.88 -10.81
CA ILE A 68 -10.45 -8.90 -11.59
C ILE A 68 -10.40 -7.87 -12.72
N GLY A 69 -9.99 -6.63 -12.42
CA GLY A 69 -9.86 -5.56 -13.42
C GLY A 69 -8.83 -5.88 -14.50
N GLY A 70 -7.67 -6.42 -14.11
CA GLY A 70 -6.63 -6.88 -15.02
C GLY A 70 -7.11 -8.01 -15.93
N THR A 71 -7.87 -8.97 -15.39
CA THR A 71 -8.41 -10.09 -16.18
C THR A 71 -9.43 -9.60 -17.24
N ILE A 72 -10.37 -8.73 -16.84
CA ILE A 72 -11.41 -8.24 -17.75
C ILE A 72 -10.82 -7.37 -18.88
N THR A 73 -9.88 -6.48 -18.55
CA THR A 73 -9.23 -5.63 -19.54
C THR A 73 -8.38 -6.46 -20.50
N SER A 74 -7.59 -7.40 -19.99
CA SER A 74 -6.79 -8.31 -20.82
C SER A 74 -7.65 -9.17 -21.73
N PHE A 75 -8.80 -9.65 -21.23
CA PHE A 75 -9.76 -10.40 -22.04
C PHE A 75 -10.31 -9.57 -23.20
N TRP A 76 -10.70 -8.31 -22.97
CA TRP A 76 -11.21 -7.44 -24.03
C TRP A 76 -10.13 -7.22 -25.09
N TYR A 77 -8.94 -6.77 -24.71
CA TYR A 77 -7.87 -6.53 -25.68
C TYR A 77 -7.47 -7.81 -26.43
N GLY A 78 -7.42 -8.95 -25.75
CA GLY A 78 -7.17 -10.25 -26.38
C GLY A 78 -8.25 -10.62 -27.41
N LEU A 79 -9.52 -10.38 -27.11
CA LEU A 79 -10.63 -10.61 -28.01
C LEU A 79 -10.57 -9.68 -29.24
N ALA A 80 -10.33 -8.38 -29.04
CA ALA A 80 -10.23 -7.42 -30.14
C ALA A 80 -9.10 -7.79 -31.12
N VAL A 81 -7.91 -8.11 -30.60
CA VAL A 81 -6.75 -8.49 -31.42
C VAL A 81 -6.98 -9.85 -32.08
N GLY A 82 -7.52 -10.83 -31.35
CA GLY A 82 -7.83 -12.15 -31.89
C GLY A 82 -8.83 -12.09 -33.04
N LEU A 83 -9.87 -11.26 -32.93
CA LEU A 83 -10.88 -11.08 -33.98
C LEU A 83 -10.30 -10.38 -35.21
N LEU A 84 -9.39 -9.42 -35.02
CA LEU A 84 -8.66 -8.78 -36.12
C LEU A 84 -7.81 -9.78 -36.90
N ILE A 85 -7.04 -10.63 -36.20
CA ILE A 85 -6.22 -11.67 -36.84
C ILE A 85 -7.10 -12.71 -37.55
N ALA A 86 -8.16 -13.18 -36.89
CA ALA A 86 -9.11 -14.13 -37.49
C ALA A 86 -9.78 -13.55 -38.74
N GLY A 87 -10.12 -12.26 -38.74
CA GLY A 87 -10.64 -11.55 -39.89
C GLY A 87 -9.65 -11.55 -41.06
N ILE A 88 -8.39 -11.21 -40.82
CA ILE A 88 -7.34 -11.21 -41.86
C ILE A 88 -7.21 -12.61 -42.48
N ILE A 89 -7.16 -13.65 -41.66
CA ILE A 89 -7.04 -15.05 -42.13
C ILE A 89 -8.28 -15.45 -42.95
N ALA A 90 -9.48 -15.14 -42.47
CA ALA A 90 -10.72 -15.46 -43.18
C ALA A 90 -10.78 -14.76 -44.55
N PHE A 91 -10.43 -13.48 -44.63
CA PHE A 91 -10.37 -12.76 -45.91
C PHE A 91 -9.28 -13.29 -46.85
N GLN A 92 -8.14 -13.75 -46.32
CA GLN A 92 -7.11 -14.43 -47.10
C GLN A 92 -7.65 -15.73 -47.72
N MET A 93 -8.35 -16.55 -46.93
CA MET A 93 -8.91 -17.82 -47.41
C MET A 93 -10.02 -17.63 -48.43
N ILE A 94 -10.87 -16.60 -48.27
CA ILE A 94 -11.94 -16.29 -49.23
C ILE A 94 -11.39 -15.86 -50.59
N LYS A 95 -10.23 -15.19 -50.65
CA LYS A 95 -9.59 -14.79 -51.92
C LYS A 95 -8.89 -15.93 -52.68
N VAL A 96 -8.65 -17.06 -52.02
CA VAL A 96 -7.91 -18.20 -52.59
C VAL A 96 -8.85 -19.24 -53.21
N VAL A 97 -10.16 -19.16 -52.95
CA VAL A 97 -11.22 -19.94 -53.61
C VAL A 97 -11.76 -19.16 -54.80
#